data_AF-A0A839K421-F1
#
_entry.id   AF-A0A839K421-F1
#
_cell.length_a   1.000
_cell.length_b   1.000
_cell.length_c   1.000
_cell.angle_alpha   90.00
_cell.angle_beta   90.00
_cell.angle_gamma   90.00
#
_symmetry.space_group_name_H-M   'P 1'
#
loop_
_entity.id
_entity.type
_entity.pdbx_description
1 polymer ?
#
loop_
_entity_poly.entity_id
_entity_poly.type
_entity_poly.pdbx_seq_one_letter_code
_entity_poly.pdbx_strand_id
1 'polypeptide(L)'
;MKKNLLICSVIISFLIFMAACGGQRESQQNLNTGNEYNSKTGDSTRNQMEESEDNYKINSEKTAIDHQDKTNKDSIDWSAITPNGVNEEMFISRLDEKVLEKVASELQALVQEEIEEERANPDILLTQGWTRVFNSAHYKNVIDIGDTAMMPLYWIIYKSPNSGMYEYICANALYELSGYDFSNEDGSLKWTTSKELLELFDEAVLNEE
;
A
#
# COMPACT_ATOMS: atom_id res chain seq x y z
N MET A 1 20.89 -19.63 -10.60
CA MET A 1 20.22 -20.32 -11.73
C MET A 1 18.84 -20.87 -11.36
N LYS A 2 18.67 -21.98 -10.59
CA LYS A 2 17.32 -22.54 -10.36
C LYS A 2 16.35 -21.61 -9.59
N LYS A 3 16.81 -20.83 -8.61
CA LYS A 3 15.97 -19.86 -7.88
C LYS A 3 15.41 -18.75 -8.79
N ASN A 4 16.30 -18.09 -9.54
CA ASN A 4 15.97 -16.97 -10.42
C ASN A 4 14.83 -17.30 -11.42
N LEU A 5 14.80 -18.54 -11.91
CA LEU A 5 13.77 -18.99 -12.87
C LEU A 5 12.38 -19.19 -12.23
N LEU A 6 12.33 -19.48 -10.93
CA LEU A 6 11.08 -19.69 -10.18
C LEU A 6 10.38 -18.36 -9.87
N ILE A 7 11.13 -17.38 -9.35
CA ILE A 7 10.62 -16.04 -9.01
C ILE A 7 9.98 -15.37 -10.24
N CYS A 8 10.68 -15.37 -11.38
CA CYS A 8 10.12 -14.87 -12.63
C CYS A 8 8.87 -15.64 -13.09
N SER A 9 8.81 -16.96 -12.86
CA SER A 9 7.66 -17.77 -13.27
C SER A 9 6.40 -17.48 -12.44
N VAL A 10 6.52 -17.12 -11.17
CA VAL A 10 5.36 -16.76 -10.34
C VAL A 10 4.80 -15.40 -10.78
N ILE A 11 5.67 -14.38 -10.89
CA ILE A 11 5.29 -13.02 -11.25
C ILE A 11 4.65 -12.96 -12.65
N ILE A 12 5.28 -13.59 -13.66
CA ILE A 12 4.78 -13.58 -15.04
C ILE A 12 3.45 -14.34 -15.17
N SER A 13 3.26 -15.43 -14.42
CA SER A 13 2.02 -16.23 -14.51
C SER A 13 0.80 -15.52 -13.92
N PHE A 14 0.98 -14.67 -12.90
CA PHE A 14 -0.12 -13.92 -12.28
C PHE A 14 -0.47 -12.61 -13.03
N LEU A 15 0.52 -11.87 -13.53
CA LEU A 15 0.28 -10.63 -14.28
C LEU A 15 -0.61 -10.83 -15.53
N ILE A 16 -0.55 -12.01 -16.16
CA ILE A 16 -1.38 -12.36 -17.33
C ILE A 16 -2.88 -12.42 -16.98
N PHE A 17 -3.25 -12.72 -15.72
CA PHE A 17 -4.66 -12.91 -15.35
C PHE A 17 -5.44 -11.58 -15.29
N MET A 18 -4.81 -10.50 -14.85
CA MET A 18 -5.42 -9.16 -14.81
C MET A 18 -5.77 -8.63 -16.21
N ALA A 19 -4.92 -8.90 -17.21
CA ALA A 19 -5.14 -8.45 -18.59
C ALA A 19 -6.38 -9.05 -19.26
N ALA A 20 -6.92 -10.15 -18.74
CA ALA A 20 -8.06 -10.86 -19.34
C ALA A 20 -9.44 -10.30 -18.94
N CYS A 21 -9.52 -9.40 -17.94
CA CYS A 21 -10.80 -8.86 -17.43
C CYS A 21 -10.80 -7.33 -17.21
N GLY A 22 -9.87 -6.60 -17.84
CA GLY A 22 -9.70 -5.14 -17.72
C GLY A 22 -10.16 -4.35 -18.94
N GLY A 23 -11.47 -4.33 -19.24
CA GLY A 23 -12.03 -3.53 -20.34
C GLY A 23 -12.09 -2.03 -20.02
N GLN A 24 -10.94 -1.34 -19.98
CA GLN A 24 -10.85 0.07 -19.62
C GLN A 24 -11.77 0.95 -20.48
N ARG A 25 -12.56 1.80 -19.81
CA ARG A 25 -13.20 2.97 -20.40
C ARG A 25 -12.71 4.21 -19.68
N GLU A 26 -11.99 5.05 -20.41
CA GLU A 26 -11.58 6.35 -19.92
C GLU A 26 -12.82 7.23 -19.68
N SER A 27 -12.91 7.83 -18.49
CA SER A 27 -13.89 8.86 -18.20
C SER A 27 -13.25 9.98 -17.40
N GLN A 28 -12.47 10.83 -18.09
CA GLN A 28 -12.07 12.12 -17.53
C GLN A 28 -13.34 12.95 -17.25
N GLN A 29 -13.51 13.43 -16.02
CA GLN A 29 -14.51 14.44 -15.71
C GLN A 29 -13.88 15.65 -15.03
N ASN A 30 -13.92 16.76 -15.76
CA ASN A 30 -13.58 18.10 -15.31
C ASN A 30 -14.77 18.66 -14.53
N LEU A 31 -14.62 18.91 -13.22
CA LEU A 31 -15.70 19.38 -12.36
C LEU A 31 -15.42 20.79 -11.85
N ASN A 32 -15.95 21.76 -12.59
CA ASN A 32 -16.02 23.15 -12.17
C ASN A 32 -17.47 23.62 -12.28
N THR A 33 -18.20 23.65 -11.16
CA THR A 33 -19.32 24.56 -10.78
C THR A 33 -19.95 23.99 -9.51
N GLY A 34 -19.99 24.74 -8.42
CA GLY A 34 -20.60 24.31 -7.16
C GLY A 34 -22.10 24.64 -7.06
N ASN A 35 -22.72 24.25 -5.95
CA ASN A 35 -23.87 24.94 -5.36
C ASN A 35 -24.00 24.59 -3.87
N GLU A 36 -24.45 25.54 -3.07
CA GLU A 36 -24.78 25.34 -1.66
C GLU A 36 -26.07 24.54 -1.49
N TYR A 37 -26.18 23.71 -0.45
CA TYR A 37 -27.45 23.49 0.25
C TYR A 37 -27.26 23.31 1.75
N ASN A 38 -27.87 24.21 2.53
CA ASN A 38 -27.96 24.13 3.99
C ASN A 38 -29.23 23.37 4.40
N SER A 39 -29.16 22.52 5.43
CA SER A 39 -30.34 22.18 6.24
C SER A 39 -29.95 21.89 7.70
N LYS A 40 -30.87 22.14 8.64
CA LYS A 40 -30.64 22.04 10.10
C LYS A 40 -31.60 21.05 10.75
N THR A 41 -31.04 20.11 11.53
CA THR A 41 -31.64 19.44 12.70
C THR A 41 -30.52 18.64 13.38
N GLY A 42 -30.54 18.33 14.68
CA GLY A 42 -31.47 18.71 15.75
C GLY A 42 -31.01 18.01 17.04
N ASP A 43 -31.06 18.70 18.19
CA ASP A 43 -30.49 18.21 19.46
C ASP A 43 -31.41 17.25 20.25
N SER A 44 -30.79 16.36 21.04
CA SER A 44 -31.03 16.19 22.49
C SER A 44 -31.33 14.80 23.08
N THR A 45 -30.93 14.65 24.34
CA THR A 45 -31.40 13.71 25.40
C THR A 45 -30.82 12.29 25.53
N ARG A 46 -29.64 12.24 26.16
CA ARG A 46 -29.18 11.32 27.23
C ARG A 46 -30.20 10.37 27.91
N ASN A 47 -29.81 9.11 28.06
CA ASN A 47 -30.04 8.19 29.22
C ASN A 47 -29.22 6.88 29.00
N GLN A 48 -28.75 6.04 29.95
CA GLN A 48 -28.94 5.80 31.40
C GLN A 48 -30.28 5.15 31.82
N MET A 49 -30.35 4.00 32.50
CA MET A 49 -29.33 3.03 33.02
C MET A 49 -29.93 1.59 32.93
N GLU A 50 -29.45 0.46 33.47
CA GLU A 50 -28.62 0.12 34.65
C GLU A 50 -27.75 -1.15 34.38
N GLU A 51 -27.76 -2.20 35.23
CA GLU A 51 -26.89 -3.40 35.21
C GLU A 51 -27.61 -4.74 34.93
N SER A 52 -26.85 -5.76 34.49
CA SER A 52 -26.99 -7.15 34.99
C SER A 52 -25.68 -7.91 34.82
N GLU A 53 -25.13 -8.48 35.90
CA GLU A 53 -23.89 -9.28 35.88
C GLU A 53 -24.11 -10.68 35.27
N ASP A 54 -23.12 -11.22 34.54
CA ASP A 54 -22.93 -12.67 34.48
C ASP A 54 -21.46 -13.06 34.27
N ASN A 55 -21.02 -14.17 34.86
CA ASN A 55 -19.61 -14.39 35.23
C ASN A 55 -18.91 -15.49 34.41
N TYR A 56 -18.08 -15.09 33.43
CA TYR A 56 -17.21 -16.00 32.69
C TYR A 56 -15.73 -15.83 33.05
N LYS A 57 -15.24 -16.69 33.95
CA LYS A 57 -13.81 -16.90 34.18
C LYS A 57 -13.15 -17.53 32.95
N ILE A 58 -12.36 -16.75 32.22
CA ILE A 58 -11.34 -17.27 31.30
C ILE A 58 -10.00 -17.24 32.03
N ASN A 59 -9.38 -18.41 32.20
CA ASN A 59 -8.08 -18.52 32.85
C ASN A 59 -7.00 -17.95 31.92
N SER A 60 -6.34 -16.88 32.34
CA SER A 60 -5.22 -16.29 31.59
C SER A 60 -3.94 -17.11 31.82
N GLU A 61 -3.75 -18.16 31.02
CA GLU A 61 -2.42 -18.75 30.84
C GLU A 61 -1.52 -17.71 30.17
N LYS A 62 -0.74 -17.02 31.01
CA LYS A 62 0.18 -15.95 30.62
C LYS A 62 1.41 -16.56 29.94
N THR A 63 1.24 -17.00 28.70
CA THR A 63 2.34 -17.33 27.79
C THR A 63 3.09 -16.04 27.48
N ALA A 64 4.11 -15.73 28.28
CA ALA A 64 4.98 -14.59 28.06
C ALA A 64 5.85 -14.86 26.82
N ILE A 65 5.34 -14.47 25.66
CA ILE A 65 6.16 -14.31 24.46
C ILE A 65 7.10 -13.14 24.77
N ASP A 66 8.38 -13.45 24.90
CA ASP A 66 9.41 -12.44 25.16
C ASP A 66 9.46 -11.46 23.97
N HIS A 67 9.35 -10.16 24.24
CA HIS A 67 9.56 -9.09 23.26
C HIS A 67 10.85 -8.36 23.61
N GLN A 68 11.92 -9.14 23.52
CA GLN A 68 13.27 -8.70 23.18
C GLN A 68 13.67 -9.52 21.94
N ASP A 69 14.39 -8.98 20.96
CA ASP A 69 15.40 -7.95 21.12
C ASP A 69 15.06 -6.57 20.54
N LYS A 70 15.99 -5.64 20.74
CA LYS A 70 15.87 -4.20 20.55
C LYS A 70 16.09 -3.81 19.09
N THR A 71 15.72 -2.56 18.82
CA THR A 71 16.11 -1.77 17.65
C THR A 71 17.62 -1.78 17.39
N ASN A 72 18.09 -2.76 16.62
CA ASN A 72 19.04 -2.49 15.55
C ASN A 72 18.20 -2.20 14.31
N LYS A 73 17.94 -0.92 14.03
CA LYS A 73 17.39 -0.51 12.74
C LYS A 73 18.56 -0.51 11.75
N ASP A 74 18.97 -1.70 11.34
CA ASP A 74 19.96 -1.88 10.27
C ASP A 74 19.38 -1.21 9.02
N SER A 75 19.97 -0.07 8.64
CA SER A 75 19.47 0.78 7.56
C SER A 75 19.43 0.00 6.25
N ILE A 76 18.33 0.11 5.52
CA ILE A 76 18.13 -0.61 4.26
C ILE A 76 19.29 -0.31 3.31
N ASP A 77 19.98 -1.35 2.85
CA ASP A 77 21.15 -1.25 2.00
C ASP A 77 20.73 -0.99 0.54
N TRP A 78 20.48 0.28 0.25
CA TRP A 78 20.01 0.77 -1.05
C TRP A 78 21.09 0.83 -2.14
N SER A 79 22.36 0.47 -1.85
CA SER A 79 23.52 0.58 -2.76
C SER A 79 23.43 -0.22 -4.09
N ALA A 80 22.29 -0.87 -4.34
CA ALA A 80 21.93 -1.49 -5.61
C ALA A 80 21.30 -0.48 -6.59
N ILE A 81 20.72 0.62 -6.09
CA ILE A 81 20.31 1.78 -6.89
C ILE A 81 21.60 2.54 -7.26
N THR A 82 21.74 2.96 -8.52
CA THR A 82 22.92 3.70 -8.99
C THR A 82 22.51 4.77 -10.00
N PRO A 83 23.37 5.77 -10.31
CA PRO A 83 23.12 6.74 -11.39
C PRO A 83 22.99 6.13 -12.80
N ASN A 84 23.23 4.81 -12.96
CA ASN A 84 23.01 4.07 -14.21
C ASN A 84 21.78 3.13 -14.13
N GLY A 85 20.93 3.30 -13.12
CA GLY A 85 19.82 2.41 -12.78
C GLY A 85 20.18 1.32 -11.78
N VAL A 86 19.22 0.42 -11.55
CA VAL A 86 19.30 -0.63 -10.51
C VAL A 86 20.16 -1.82 -10.95
N ASN A 87 21.10 -2.22 -10.10
CA ASN A 87 21.79 -3.50 -10.17
C ASN A 87 20.86 -4.62 -9.66
N GLU A 88 20.05 -5.18 -10.57
CA GLU A 88 19.07 -6.22 -10.25
C GLU A 88 19.68 -7.45 -9.53
N GLU A 89 20.91 -7.86 -9.86
CA GLU A 89 21.55 -9.00 -9.19
C GLU A 89 21.87 -8.70 -7.71
N MET A 90 22.32 -7.49 -7.42
CA MET A 90 22.57 -7.04 -6.05
C MET A 90 21.24 -6.84 -5.29
N PHE A 91 20.25 -6.19 -5.91
CA PHE A 91 18.93 -5.95 -5.30
C PHE A 91 18.23 -7.25 -4.91
N ILE A 92 18.12 -8.21 -5.84
CA ILE A 92 17.51 -9.53 -5.59
C ILE A 92 18.28 -10.32 -4.53
N SER A 93 19.60 -10.11 -4.37
CA SER A 93 20.38 -10.80 -3.34
C SER A 93 20.07 -10.36 -1.90
N ARG A 94 19.47 -9.17 -1.73
CA ARG A 94 19.06 -8.57 -0.44
C ARG A 94 17.55 -8.71 -0.16
N LEU A 95 16.75 -8.94 -1.20
CA LEU A 95 15.29 -8.96 -1.15
C LEU A 95 14.75 -10.21 -0.43
N ASP A 96 13.98 -10.03 0.66
CA ASP A 96 13.30 -11.15 1.32
C ASP A 96 12.11 -11.64 0.48
N GLU A 97 12.25 -12.85 -0.05
CA GLU A 97 11.28 -13.57 -0.89
C GLU A 97 9.91 -13.72 -0.20
N LYS A 98 9.85 -13.88 1.13
CA LYS A 98 8.59 -14.02 1.89
C LYS A 98 7.92 -12.69 2.18
N VAL A 99 8.70 -11.64 2.43
CA VAL A 99 8.12 -10.30 2.60
C VAL A 99 7.59 -9.80 1.25
N LEU A 100 8.28 -10.11 0.15
CA LEU A 100 7.77 -9.89 -1.21
C LEU A 100 6.46 -10.65 -1.47
N GLU A 101 6.40 -11.95 -1.17
CA GLU A 101 5.16 -12.74 -1.28
C GLU A 101 4.04 -12.14 -0.44
N LYS A 102 4.29 -11.78 0.83
CA LYS A 102 3.28 -11.16 1.71
C LYS A 102 2.77 -9.84 1.12
N VAL A 103 3.67 -8.87 0.86
CA VAL A 103 3.31 -7.53 0.36
C VAL A 103 2.51 -7.63 -0.95
N ALA A 104 2.95 -8.47 -1.89
CA ALA A 104 2.22 -8.68 -3.13
C ALA A 104 0.83 -9.29 -2.87
N SER A 105 0.71 -10.30 -1.99
CA SER A 105 -0.57 -10.96 -1.71
C SER A 105 -1.59 -10.04 -1.03
N GLU A 106 -1.16 -9.20 -0.08
CA GLU A 106 -2.03 -8.24 0.62
C GLU A 106 -2.56 -7.19 -0.36
N LEU A 107 -1.69 -6.56 -1.15
CA LEU A 107 -2.10 -5.50 -2.08
C LEU A 107 -2.85 -6.04 -3.32
N GLN A 108 -2.65 -7.30 -3.71
CA GLN A 108 -3.47 -7.96 -4.73
C GLN A 108 -4.86 -8.32 -4.21
N ALA A 109 -4.97 -8.80 -2.96
CA ALA A 109 -6.25 -9.05 -2.31
C ALA A 109 -7.07 -7.76 -2.18
N LEU A 110 -6.45 -6.69 -1.70
CA LEU A 110 -7.03 -5.34 -1.66
C LEU A 110 -7.64 -4.93 -3.01
N VAL A 111 -6.85 -4.98 -4.09
CA VAL A 111 -7.32 -4.58 -5.43
C VAL A 111 -8.45 -5.48 -5.93
N GLN A 112 -8.45 -6.77 -5.59
CA GLN A 112 -9.54 -7.68 -5.95
C GLN A 112 -10.84 -7.39 -5.16
N GLU A 113 -10.74 -7.14 -3.85
CA GLU A 113 -11.90 -6.78 -3.01
C GLU A 113 -12.54 -5.46 -3.48
N GLU A 114 -11.73 -4.45 -3.81
CA GLU A 114 -12.22 -3.18 -4.38
C GLU A 114 -12.97 -3.38 -5.70
N ILE A 115 -12.44 -4.20 -6.62
CA ILE A 115 -13.09 -4.53 -7.90
C ILE A 115 -14.42 -5.28 -7.71
N GLU A 116 -14.54 -6.09 -6.65
CA GLU A 116 -15.79 -6.79 -6.31
C GLU A 116 -16.80 -5.87 -5.63
N GLU A 117 -16.35 -4.97 -4.76
CA GLU A 117 -17.22 -4.01 -4.08
C GLU A 117 -17.73 -2.90 -5.02
N GLU A 118 -16.88 -2.33 -5.90
CA GLU A 118 -17.33 -1.42 -6.96
C GLU A 118 -18.37 -2.06 -7.88
N ARG A 119 -18.22 -3.35 -8.18
CA ARG A 119 -19.18 -4.11 -9.01
C ARG A 119 -20.51 -4.35 -8.27
N ALA A 120 -20.48 -4.49 -6.96
CA ALA A 120 -21.68 -4.63 -6.13
C ALA A 120 -22.35 -3.27 -5.82
N ASN A 121 -21.57 -2.20 -5.73
CA ASN A 121 -21.99 -0.84 -5.38
C ASN A 121 -21.29 0.21 -6.26
N PRO A 122 -21.77 0.46 -7.49
CA PRO A 122 -21.12 1.40 -8.42
C PRO A 122 -21.02 2.85 -7.92
N ASP A 123 -21.88 3.26 -6.98
CA ASP A 123 -21.88 4.59 -6.39
C ASP A 123 -20.83 4.74 -5.26
N ILE A 124 -20.03 3.71 -4.95
CA ILE A 124 -19.04 3.74 -3.87
C ILE A 124 -17.95 4.78 -4.11
N LEU A 125 -17.49 4.94 -5.36
CA LEU A 125 -16.50 5.94 -5.73
C LEU A 125 -17.02 7.38 -5.61
N LEU A 126 -18.35 7.58 -5.70
CA LEU A 126 -18.99 8.89 -5.50
C LEU A 126 -19.29 9.19 -4.03
N THR A 127 -19.49 8.15 -3.21
CA THR A 127 -19.95 8.29 -1.81
C THR A 127 -18.84 8.15 -0.78
N GLN A 128 -17.79 7.39 -1.06
CA GLN A 128 -16.62 7.18 -0.19
C GLN A 128 -15.31 7.68 -0.82
N GLY A 129 -15.22 7.73 -2.15
CA GLY A 129 -14.01 8.09 -2.88
C GLY A 129 -12.99 6.94 -2.98
N TRP A 130 -12.16 6.95 -4.03
CA TRP A 130 -11.16 5.90 -4.26
C TRP A 130 -10.10 5.82 -3.14
N THR A 131 -9.82 6.92 -2.44
CA THR A 131 -8.81 6.96 -1.35
C THR A 131 -9.16 6.07 -0.16
N ARG A 132 -10.38 5.51 -0.11
CA ARG A 132 -10.79 4.46 0.83
C ARG A 132 -9.86 3.24 0.83
N VAL A 133 -9.13 2.95 -0.27
CA VAL A 133 -8.18 1.83 -0.36
C VAL A 133 -7.16 1.80 0.78
N PHE A 134 -6.69 2.97 1.22
CA PHE A 134 -5.72 3.11 2.31
C PHE A 134 -6.34 2.85 3.70
N ASN A 135 -7.68 2.87 3.79
CA ASN A 135 -8.40 2.49 5.00
C ASN A 135 -8.60 0.98 5.15
N SER A 136 -8.33 0.17 4.11
CA SER A 136 -8.41 -1.30 4.16
C SER A 136 -7.53 -1.92 5.26
N ALA A 137 -7.84 -3.18 5.62
CA ALA A 137 -6.98 -3.99 6.47
C ALA A 137 -5.69 -4.41 5.74
N HIS A 138 -5.81 -4.81 4.47
CA HIS A 138 -4.67 -5.21 3.63
C HIS A 138 -3.60 -4.12 3.47
N TYR A 139 -3.98 -2.85 3.33
CA TYR A 139 -3.00 -1.76 3.30
C TYR A 139 -2.26 -1.62 4.64
N LYS A 140 -2.99 -1.67 5.77
CA LYS A 140 -2.40 -1.63 7.12
C LYS A 140 -1.46 -2.81 7.37
N ASN A 141 -1.85 -4.02 6.95
CA ASN A 141 -1.02 -5.22 7.03
C ASN A 141 0.33 -5.10 6.28
N VAL A 142 0.47 -4.13 5.36
CA VAL A 142 1.73 -3.80 4.67
C VAL A 142 2.48 -2.68 5.41
N ILE A 143 1.80 -1.63 5.87
CA ILE A 143 2.44 -0.59 6.70
C ILE A 143 2.99 -1.16 8.02
N ASP A 144 2.28 -2.12 8.64
CA ASP A 144 2.68 -2.82 9.87
C ASP A 144 3.90 -3.76 9.67
N ILE A 145 4.39 -3.96 8.44
CA ILE A 145 5.68 -4.64 8.16
C ILE A 145 6.86 -3.68 8.35
N GLY A 146 6.61 -2.35 8.32
CA GLY A 146 7.61 -1.31 8.44
C GLY A 146 8.65 -1.34 7.30
N ASP A 147 9.84 -0.82 7.59
CA ASP A 147 11.01 -0.75 6.70
C ASP A 147 11.21 -1.99 5.80
N THR A 148 11.00 -3.20 6.34
CA THR A 148 11.26 -4.44 5.59
C THR A 148 10.36 -4.64 4.37
N ALA A 149 9.23 -3.92 4.26
CA ALA A 149 8.39 -3.90 3.06
C ALA A 149 8.91 -2.96 1.95
N MET A 150 9.82 -2.02 2.23
CA MET A 150 10.22 -1.01 1.24
C MET A 150 10.93 -1.62 0.03
N MET A 151 11.90 -2.53 0.22
CA MET A 151 12.57 -3.19 -0.92
C MET A 151 11.58 -4.03 -1.76
N PRO A 152 10.66 -4.83 -1.17
CA PRO A 152 9.53 -5.42 -1.87
C PRO A 152 8.68 -4.44 -2.68
N LEU A 153 8.22 -3.34 -2.07
CA LEU A 153 7.37 -2.34 -2.72
C LEU A 153 8.09 -1.68 -3.90
N TYR A 154 9.32 -1.24 -3.69
CA TYR A 154 10.21 -0.73 -4.74
C TYR A 154 10.32 -1.73 -5.89
N TRP A 155 10.63 -3.00 -5.60
CA TRP A 155 10.81 -4.04 -6.61
C TRP A 155 9.54 -4.33 -7.42
N ILE A 156 8.38 -4.35 -6.76
CA ILE A 156 7.08 -4.53 -7.42
C ILE A 156 6.82 -3.42 -8.43
N ILE A 157 7.06 -2.16 -8.06
CA ILE A 157 6.87 -1.02 -8.96
C ILE A 157 7.92 -1.03 -10.07
N TYR A 158 9.20 -1.21 -9.72
CA TYR A 158 10.35 -1.19 -10.64
C TYR A 158 10.26 -2.24 -11.75
N LYS A 159 9.65 -3.41 -11.47
CA LYS A 159 9.44 -4.47 -12.46
C LYS A 159 8.08 -4.42 -13.15
N SER A 160 7.13 -3.57 -12.73
CA SER A 160 5.83 -3.48 -13.39
C SER A 160 5.91 -2.63 -14.67
N PRO A 161 5.36 -3.10 -15.80
CA PRO A 161 5.19 -2.28 -17.01
C PRO A 161 3.97 -1.36 -16.94
N ASN A 162 3.19 -1.40 -15.85
CA ASN A 162 1.92 -0.69 -15.70
C ASN A 162 2.04 0.53 -14.75
N SER A 163 0.95 1.29 -14.64
CA SER A 163 0.78 2.34 -13.64
C SER A 163 -0.69 2.42 -13.21
N GLY A 164 -1.25 1.27 -12.81
CA GLY A 164 -2.64 1.14 -12.38
C GLY A 164 -2.81 1.35 -10.88
N MET A 165 -4.02 1.03 -10.38
CA MET A 165 -4.34 1.13 -8.95
C MET A 165 -3.39 0.29 -8.07
N TYR A 166 -2.99 -0.89 -8.53
CA TYR A 166 -2.04 -1.74 -7.82
C TYR A 166 -0.67 -1.08 -7.65
N GLU A 167 -0.07 -0.58 -8.75
CA GLU A 167 1.23 0.10 -8.67
C GLU A 167 1.15 1.43 -7.90
N TYR A 168 0.03 2.17 -8.00
CA TYR A 168 -0.18 3.40 -7.23
C TYR A 168 -0.25 3.12 -5.71
N ILE A 169 -0.98 2.08 -5.31
CA ILE A 169 -1.06 1.68 -3.88
C ILE A 169 0.32 1.21 -3.38
N CYS A 170 1.09 0.48 -4.20
CA CYS A 170 2.47 0.12 -3.86
C CYS A 170 3.36 1.37 -3.67
N ALA A 171 3.22 2.36 -4.56
CA ALA A 171 3.97 3.62 -4.50
C ALA A 171 3.59 4.46 -3.27
N ASN A 172 2.31 4.52 -2.91
CA ASN A 172 1.85 5.21 -1.69
C ASN A 172 2.39 4.54 -0.42
N ALA A 173 2.41 3.20 -0.37
CA ALA A 173 3.01 2.47 0.75
C ALA A 173 4.53 2.68 0.86
N LEU A 174 5.24 2.71 -0.27
CA LEU A 174 6.68 3.01 -0.28
C LEU A 174 6.96 4.45 0.19
N TYR A 175 6.14 5.41 -0.27
CA TYR A 175 6.19 6.80 0.17
C TYR A 175 6.00 6.92 1.68
N GLU A 176 4.90 6.38 2.20
CA GLU A 176 4.54 6.41 3.63
C GLU A 176 5.61 5.76 4.52
N LEU A 177 6.15 4.61 4.11
CA LEU A 177 7.20 3.90 4.86
C LEU A 177 8.58 4.58 4.78
N SER A 178 8.87 5.34 3.71
CA SER A 178 10.15 6.02 3.54
C SER A 178 10.35 7.19 4.49
N GLY A 179 9.28 7.92 4.82
CA GLY A 179 9.36 9.19 5.54
C GLY A 179 9.99 10.34 4.75
N TYR A 180 10.31 10.17 3.46
CA TYR A 180 10.74 11.27 2.59
C TYR A 180 9.58 12.25 2.34
N ASP A 181 9.87 13.56 2.28
CA ASP A 181 8.87 14.57 1.91
C ASP A 181 8.90 14.86 0.40
N PHE A 182 7.98 14.24 -0.32
CA PHE A 182 7.76 14.47 -1.75
C PHE A 182 6.59 15.43 -1.99
N SER A 183 6.34 16.38 -1.08
CA SER A 183 5.36 17.46 -1.22
C SER A 183 5.97 18.73 -1.82
N ASN A 184 5.16 19.54 -2.49
CA ASN A 184 5.46 20.92 -2.89
C ASN A 184 5.20 21.90 -1.73
N GLU A 185 5.61 23.17 -1.90
CA GLU A 185 5.40 24.24 -0.90
C GLU A 185 3.91 24.49 -0.56
N ASP A 186 2.97 24.08 -1.43
CA ASP A 186 1.53 24.17 -1.22
C ASP A 186 0.89 22.91 -0.60
N GLY A 187 1.70 21.89 -0.31
CA GLY A 187 1.25 20.60 0.23
C GLY A 187 0.71 19.61 -0.81
N SER A 188 0.75 19.92 -2.11
CA SER A 188 0.47 18.94 -3.17
C SER A 188 1.63 17.95 -3.34
N LEU A 189 1.37 16.71 -3.76
CA LEU A 189 2.43 15.74 -4.06
C LEU A 189 3.17 16.10 -5.36
N LYS A 190 4.50 15.89 -5.37
CA LYS A 190 5.36 16.00 -6.55
C LYS A 190 5.17 14.86 -7.56
N TRP A 191 4.49 13.78 -7.15
CA TRP A 191 4.23 12.59 -7.97
C TRP A 191 2.72 12.33 -8.10
N THR A 192 2.31 11.85 -9.27
CA THR A 192 0.93 11.43 -9.59
C THR A 192 0.85 9.98 -10.07
N THR A 193 1.99 9.40 -10.45
CA THR A 193 2.15 8.03 -10.90
C THR A 193 3.19 7.29 -10.05
N SER A 194 3.11 5.96 -10.05
CA SER A 194 4.09 5.10 -9.37
C SER A 194 5.50 5.23 -9.93
N LYS A 195 5.64 5.60 -11.21
CA LYS A 195 6.94 5.85 -11.85
C LYS A 195 7.58 7.17 -11.40
N GLU A 196 6.80 8.25 -11.33
CA GLU A 196 7.29 9.54 -10.79
C GLU A 196 7.73 9.40 -9.32
N LEU A 197 7.04 8.57 -8.53
CA LEU A 197 7.45 8.25 -7.16
C LEU A 197 8.80 7.52 -7.14
N LEU A 198 9.03 6.51 -8.00
CA LEU A 198 10.34 5.86 -8.08
C LEU A 198 11.45 6.82 -8.54
N GLU A 199 11.18 7.73 -9.47
CA GLU A 199 12.19 8.70 -9.93
C GLU A 199 12.60 9.64 -8.78
N LEU A 200 11.65 10.13 -7.97
CA LEU A 200 11.94 10.90 -6.75
C LEU A 200 12.62 10.07 -5.65
N PHE A 201 12.30 8.77 -5.54
CA PHE A 201 12.89 7.86 -4.56
C PHE A 201 14.35 7.52 -4.91
N ASP A 202 14.64 7.21 -6.17
CA ASP A 202 15.99 7.01 -6.68
C ASP A 202 16.83 8.29 -6.50
N GLU A 203 16.28 9.46 -6.80
CA GLU A 203 16.94 10.75 -6.52
C GLU A 203 17.19 10.97 -5.02
N ALA A 204 16.24 10.64 -4.14
CA ALA A 204 16.43 10.79 -2.69
C ALA A 204 17.58 9.91 -2.16
N VAL A 205 17.55 8.61 -2.49
CA VAL A 205 18.60 7.64 -2.14
C VAL A 205 19.97 8.10 -2.63
N LEU A 206 20.08 8.52 -3.90
CA LEU A 206 21.35 8.94 -4.51
C LEU A 206 21.88 10.30 -4.00
N ASN A 207 21.12 11.02 -3.16
CA ASN A 207 21.58 12.22 -2.47
C ASN A 207 21.89 11.98 -0.97
N GLU A 208 21.70 10.76 -0.45
CA GLU A 208 22.04 10.38 0.93
C GLU A 208 23.34 9.54 1.06
N GLU A 209 23.92 9.07 -0.06
CA GLU A 209 25.23 8.36 -0.14
C GLU A 209 26.46 9.30 -0.29
#